data_AF-A0AAW1KAL3-F1
#
_entry.id   AF-A0AAW1KAL3-F1
#
_cell.length_a   1.000
_cell.length_b   1.000
_cell.length_c   1.000
_cell.angle_alpha   90.00
_cell.angle_beta   90.00
_cell.angle_gamma   90.00
#
_symmetry.space_group_name_H-M   'P 1'
#
loop_
_entity.id
_entity.type
_entity.pdbx_description
1 polymer ?
#
loop_
_entity_poly.entity_id
_entity_poly.type
_entity_poly.pdbx_seq_one_letter_code
_entity_poly.pdbx_strand_id
1 'polypeptide(L)'
;MSLWRLIVNKAVEEGNRNMSNFPHIHTIVDNVILNASHVVSGGATLFHDHIGAKIRQRLKHVVEKVESDSISCHGKERIMFLQKVLSSLQQIERLNAESIVLHKHQVLEQDKKVDDYMQLTQVSNYNSTRANSSNEALNFYEVLIQSKAIEGILLSMILEPPDHDEINIVLEIFRISIIEGKEVHIMIMHWIQNLAKVFSTYHEEILMRREELLQYAQVAISGLKKNVENLRINSEVEILKSLLYSTKVMSSSVEDDERVPQQDCLLTLEALRKTLSKIRLHTKYTTLMMRNIDLLNEETMESHEYKVHKLKVLLQSITNTTMKTQKRISDYENRKNETQHYRQTKAIEVSLIEKDLIAEIKALEKQKDKLEFKLNKIKTSLSDANTRLHNVKEERDHFKEANNRIIQQLQMKEEQNLTHITSYRRKTNVITAWNKFIDDVWHIQYIIFKQFERNVRIEKVLHLDDENVMLTMSRENIEDEYLQFEIEIINAFNLIDCIEQSCTQDAYRSRF
;
A
#
# COMPACT_ATOMS: atom_id res chain seq x y z
N MET A 1 -19.92 -8.86 41.75
CA MET A 1 -20.14 -9.87 40.67
C MET A 1 -20.58 -11.17 41.31
N SER A 2 -21.52 -11.90 40.72
CA SER A 2 -21.84 -13.26 41.18
C SER A 2 -20.67 -14.20 40.87
N LEU A 3 -20.45 -15.20 41.72
CA LEU A 3 -19.41 -16.25 41.53
C LEU A 3 -19.51 -16.87 40.14
N TRP A 4 -20.74 -17.14 39.68
CA TRP A 4 -20.99 -17.70 38.35
C TRP A 4 -20.50 -16.82 37.19
N ARG A 5 -20.67 -15.49 37.23
CA ARG A 5 -20.15 -14.61 36.18
C ARG A 5 -18.62 -14.66 36.10
N LEU A 6 -17.93 -14.80 37.24
CA LEU A 6 -16.48 -14.94 37.27
C LEU A 6 -16.03 -16.24 36.60
N ILE A 7 -16.74 -17.35 36.87
CA ILE A 7 -16.46 -18.66 36.27
C ILE A 7 -16.66 -18.60 34.74
N VAL A 8 -17.77 -18.00 34.27
CA VAL A 8 -18.04 -17.83 32.83
C VAL A 8 -16.95 -17.01 32.14
N ASN A 9 -16.55 -15.88 32.73
CA ASN A 9 -15.49 -15.05 32.16
C ASN A 9 -14.17 -15.82 32.05
N LYS A 10 -13.80 -16.57 33.09
CA LYS A 10 -12.60 -17.40 33.08
C LYS A 10 -12.66 -18.49 31.99
N ALA A 11 -13.79 -19.16 31.83
CA ALA A 11 -13.98 -20.16 30.78
C ALA A 11 -13.88 -19.57 29.36
N VAL A 12 -14.35 -18.33 29.17
CA VAL A 12 -14.20 -17.60 27.88
C VAL A 12 -12.73 -17.27 27.58
N GLU A 13 -11.97 -16.84 28.58
CA GLU A 13 -10.54 -16.57 28.43
C GLU A 13 -9.73 -17.85 28.13
N GLU A 14 -10.10 -18.97 28.74
CA GLU A 14 -9.44 -20.27 28.59
C GLU A 14 -9.81 -20.96 27.27
N GLY A 15 -11.06 -20.86 26.81
CA GLY A 15 -11.49 -21.40 25.51
C GLY A 15 -10.83 -20.74 24.29
N ASN A 16 -10.22 -19.56 24.46
CA ASN A 16 -9.41 -18.90 23.43
C ASN A 16 -7.95 -19.40 23.39
N ARG A 17 -7.51 -20.20 24.36
CA ARG A 17 -6.16 -20.78 24.41
C ARG A 17 -6.28 -22.28 24.16
N ASN A 18 -5.45 -22.84 23.28
CA ASN A 18 -5.35 -24.29 23.13
C ASN A 18 -4.93 -24.89 24.49
N MET A 19 -5.89 -25.49 25.20
CA MET A 19 -5.72 -25.94 26.58
C MET A 19 -5.38 -27.43 26.63
N SER A 20 -4.19 -27.74 27.12
CA SER A 20 -3.73 -29.10 27.40
C SER A 20 -3.32 -29.32 28.86
N ASN A 21 -3.66 -28.42 29.79
CA ASN A 21 -3.26 -28.58 31.19
C ASN A 21 -4.32 -28.01 32.15
N PHE A 22 -5.23 -28.85 32.64
CA PHE A 22 -5.87 -28.66 33.94
C PHE A 22 -5.73 -29.94 34.80
N PRO A 23 -5.57 -29.84 36.13
CA PRO A 23 -5.34 -30.99 36.99
C PRO A 23 -6.66 -31.70 37.35
N HIS A 24 -6.65 -33.03 37.18
CA HIS A 24 -7.61 -34.04 37.60
C HIS A 24 -8.76 -33.63 38.53
N ILE A 25 -9.97 -33.64 37.96
CA ILE A 25 -11.23 -33.57 38.70
C ILE A 25 -11.96 -34.92 38.59
N HIS A 26 -11.55 -35.90 39.42
CA HIS A 26 -12.21 -37.22 39.46
C HIS A 26 -13.04 -37.50 40.73
N THR A 27 -13.00 -36.66 41.76
CA THR A 27 -13.51 -37.01 43.10
C THR A 27 -14.79 -36.29 43.54
N ILE A 28 -15.38 -35.41 42.73
CA ILE A 28 -16.36 -34.43 43.22
C ILE A 28 -17.81 -34.86 43.04
N VAL A 29 -18.18 -35.41 41.88
CA VAL A 29 -19.54 -35.95 41.68
C VAL A 29 -19.82 -37.11 42.65
N ASP A 30 -18.80 -37.92 42.99
CA ASP A 30 -18.93 -38.93 44.05
C ASP A 30 -19.21 -38.29 45.41
N ASN A 31 -18.57 -37.17 45.73
CA ASN A 31 -18.83 -36.44 46.96
C ASN A 31 -20.24 -35.81 46.97
N VAL A 32 -20.80 -35.40 45.83
CA VAL A 32 -22.19 -34.89 45.74
C VAL A 32 -23.17 -36.03 46.00
N ILE A 33 -22.96 -37.17 45.33
CA ILE A 33 -23.79 -38.37 45.48
C ILE A 33 -23.68 -38.86 46.91
N LEU A 34 -22.48 -39.03 47.47
CA LEU A 34 -22.27 -39.46 48.86
C LEU A 34 -22.90 -38.50 49.86
N ASN A 35 -22.74 -37.18 49.68
CA ASN A 35 -23.33 -36.20 50.60
C ASN A 35 -24.86 -36.16 50.48
N ALA A 36 -25.44 -36.26 49.28
CA ALA A 36 -26.89 -36.33 49.08
C ALA A 36 -27.46 -37.66 49.61
N SER A 37 -26.79 -38.79 49.36
CA SER A 37 -27.13 -40.12 49.87
C SER A 37 -27.03 -40.22 51.40
N HIS A 38 -26.07 -39.54 52.04
CA HIS A 38 -25.98 -39.47 53.49
C HIS A 38 -27.16 -38.72 54.13
N VAL A 39 -27.83 -37.80 53.41
CA VAL A 39 -29.08 -37.17 53.87
C VAL A 39 -30.28 -38.12 53.71
N VAL A 40 -30.28 -38.99 52.69
CA VAL A 40 -31.36 -39.96 52.41
C VAL A 40 -31.30 -41.20 53.31
N SER A 41 -30.10 -41.73 53.57
CA SER A 41 -29.88 -42.99 54.33
C SER A 41 -29.99 -42.81 55.84
N GLY A 42 -29.79 -41.60 56.35
CA GLY A 42 -29.99 -41.31 57.76
C GLY A 42 -31.41 -40.84 57.97
N GLY A 43 -32.31 -41.70 58.46
CA GLY A 43 -33.59 -41.30 59.04
C GLY A 43 -33.37 -40.41 60.26
N ALA A 44 -32.87 -39.19 60.04
CA ALA A 44 -32.43 -38.29 61.09
C ALA A 44 -33.58 -37.35 61.40
N THR A 45 -34.37 -37.73 62.40
CA THR A 45 -34.97 -36.78 63.34
C THR A 45 -33.84 -35.89 63.89
N LEU A 46 -33.50 -34.80 63.18
CA LEU A 46 -32.39 -33.94 63.51
C LEU A 46 -32.76 -33.02 64.68
N PHE A 47 -32.40 -33.45 65.87
CA PHE A 47 -32.22 -32.56 67.00
C PHE A 47 -31.09 -31.55 66.70
N HIS A 48 -31.40 -30.27 66.90
CA HIS A 48 -30.53 -29.08 66.95
C HIS A 48 -29.92 -28.48 65.67
N ASP A 49 -30.18 -27.17 65.50
CA ASP A 49 -29.89 -26.28 64.37
C ASP A 49 -28.44 -26.20 63.87
N HIS A 50 -27.45 -26.64 64.67
CA HIS A 50 -26.03 -26.46 64.36
C HIS A 50 -25.48 -27.51 63.37
N ILE A 51 -26.01 -28.74 63.40
CA ILE A 51 -25.57 -29.82 62.51
C ILE A 51 -26.17 -29.64 61.10
N GLY A 52 -27.44 -29.24 61.02
CA GLY A 52 -28.10 -28.92 59.75
C GLY A 52 -27.45 -27.75 59.00
N ALA A 53 -26.96 -26.73 59.72
CA ALA A 53 -26.25 -25.60 59.11
C ALA A 53 -24.92 -26.01 58.45
N LYS A 54 -24.15 -26.90 59.08
CA LYS A 54 -22.87 -27.41 58.52
C LYS A 54 -23.09 -28.30 57.29
N ILE A 55 -24.13 -29.14 57.29
CA ILE A 55 -24.49 -29.97 56.13
C ILE A 55 -24.92 -29.09 54.95
N ARG A 56 -25.76 -28.07 55.19
CA ARG A 56 -26.16 -27.10 54.15
C ARG A 56 -24.98 -26.32 53.57
N GLN A 57 -24.01 -25.90 54.40
CA GLN A 57 -22.79 -25.24 53.92
C GLN A 57 -21.92 -26.18 53.07
N ARG A 58 -21.78 -27.45 53.46
CA ARG A 58 -21.06 -28.46 52.66
C ARG A 58 -21.76 -28.71 51.32
N LEU A 59 -23.08 -28.88 51.31
CA LEU A 59 -23.86 -29.03 50.07
C LEU A 59 -23.72 -27.81 49.17
N LYS A 60 -23.73 -26.59 49.73
CA LYS A 60 -23.52 -25.36 48.96
C LYS A 60 -22.17 -25.34 48.25
N HIS A 61 -21.07 -25.64 48.95
CA HIS A 61 -19.74 -25.69 48.34
C HIS A 61 -19.61 -26.79 47.29
N VAL A 62 -20.28 -27.92 47.51
CA VAL A 62 -20.34 -29.01 46.56
C VAL A 62 -21.10 -28.61 45.30
N VAL A 63 -22.22 -27.89 45.42
CA VAL A 63 -22.98 -27.32 44.30
C VAL A 63 -22.16 -26.30 43.52
N GLU A 64 -21.54 -25.32 44.20
CA GLU A 64 -20.67 -24.30 43.58
C GLU A 64 -19.52 -24.95 42.79
N LYS A 65 -19.03 -26.10 43.27
CA LYS A 65 -17.96 -26.85 42.62
C LYS A 65 -18.45 -27.59 41.37
N VAL A 66 -19.58 -28.30 41.45
CA VAL A 66 -20.20 -28.95 40.27
C VAL A 66 -20.54 -27.93 39.19
N GLU A 67 -21.04 -26.76 39.60
CA GLU A 67 -21.27 -25.62 38.73
C GLU A 67 -19.96 -25.20 38.03
N SER A 68 -18.88 -24.98 38.77
CA SER A 68 -17.59 -24.64 38.17
C SER A 68 -17.07 -25.71 37.20
N ASP A 69 -17.13 -26.98 37.60
CA ASP A 69 -16.58 -28.10 36.83
C ASP A 69 -17.36 -28.32 35.53
N SER A 70 -18.68 -28.08 35.56
CA SER A 70 -19.56 -28.26 34.41
C SER A 70 -19.21 -27.37 33.22
N ILE A 71 -18.76 -26.14 33.48
CA ILE A 71 -18.37 -25.18 32.43
C ILE A 71 -16.88 -25.25 32.08
N SER A 72 -16.03 -25.75 32.98
CA SER A 72 -14.59 -25.90 32.74
C SER A 72 -14.19 -27.26 32.16
N CYS A 73 -15.13 -28.19 31.98
CA CYS A 73 -14.85 -29.50 31.41
C CYS A 73 -14.74 -29.45 29.87
N HIS A 74 -13.72 -30.11 29.32
CA HIS A 74 -13.40 -30.09 27.89
C HIS A 74 -13.11 -31.51 27.37
N GLY A 75 -13.45 -31.76 26.11
CA GLY A 75 -13.27 -33.05 25.42
C GLY A 75 -13.50 -34.29 26.29
N LYS A 76 -12.45 -35.11 26.48
CA LYS A 76 -12.55 -36.38 27.23
C LYS A 76 -12.97 -36.21 28.69
N GLU A 77 -12.58 -35.12 29.34
CA GLU A 77 -12.97 -34.85 30.74
C GLU A 77 -14.47 -34.56 30.83
N ARG A 78 -15.01 -33.84 29.84
CA ARG A 78 -16.45 -33.57 29.72
C ARG A 78 -17.22 -34.86 29.51
N ILE A 79 -16.77 -35.77 28.64
CA ILE A 79 -17.38 -37.12 28.50
C ILE A 79 -17.45 -37.86 29.84
N MET A 80 -16.34 -37.93 30.58
CA MET A 80 -16.30 -38.64 31.87
C MET A 80 -17.23 -38.00 32.90
N PHE A 81 -17.29 -36.67 32.95
CA PHE A 81 -18.21 -35.94 33.79
C PHE A 81 -19.67 -36.24 33.42
N LEU A 82 -20.01 -36.18 32.14
CA LEU A 82 -21.35 -36.44 31.62
C LEU A 82 -21.82 -37.87 31.91
N GLN A 83 -20.97 -38.87 31.68
CA GLN A 83 -21.28 -40.28 31.98
C GLN A 83 -21.58 -40.50 33.46
N LYS A 84 -20.87 -39.80 34.34
CA LYS A 84 -21.06 -39.88 35.79
C LYS A 84 -22.35 -39.22 36.25
N VAL A 85 -22.67 -38.06 35.69
CA VAL A 85 -23.96 -37.39 35.91
C VAL A 85 -25.11 -38.28 35.44
N LEU A 86 -25.03 -38.84 34.24
CA LEU A 86 -26.05 -39.72 33.68
C LEU A 86 -26.25 -41.00 34.53
N SER A 87 -25.17 -41.67 34.94
CA SER A 87 -25.24 -42.87 35.77
C SER A 87 -25.97 -42.61 37.10
N SER A 88 -25.73 -41.45 37.69
CA SER A 88 -26.36 -41.02 38.95
C SER A 88 -27.84 -40.72 38.78
N LEU A 89 -28.20 -40.07 37.67
CA LEU A 89 -29.61 -39.80 37.32
C LEU A 89 -30.38 -41.10 37.05
N GLN A 90 -29.78 -42.04 36.31
CA GLN A 90 -30.39 -43.34 36.03
C GLN A 90 -30.57 -44.18 37.29
N GLN A 91 -29.63 -44.12 38.25
CA GLN A 91 -29.78 -44.79 39.54
C GLN A 91 -30.98 -44.26 40.33
N ILE A 92 -31.19 -42.93 40.34
CA ILE A 92 -32.36 -42.32 40.98
C ILE A 92 -33.66 -42.70 40.26
N GLU A 93 -33.65 -42.69 38.92
CA GLU A 93 -34.82 -43.10 38.12
C GLU A 93 -35.23 -44.55 38.42
N ARG A 94 -34.26 -45.47 38.59
CA ARG A 94 -34.51 -46.87 38.99
C ARG A 94 -35.09 -46.98 40.41
N LEU A 95 -34.49 -46.30 41.39
CA LEU A 95 -34.96 -46.30 42.79
C LEU A 95 -36.40 -45.74 42.91
N ASN A 96 -36.72 -44.70 42.13
CA ASN A 96 -38.07 -44.14 42.08
C ASN A 96 -39.07 -45.10 41.43
N ALA A 97 -38.67 -45.82 40.38
CA ALA A 97 -39.52 -46.85 39.77
C ALA A 97 -39.81 -48.02 40.73
N GLU A 98 -38.82 -48.46 41.51
CA GLU A 98 -38.95 -49.52 42.51
C GLU A 98 -39.85 -49.11 43.69
N SER A 99 -39.74 -47.86 44.15
CA SER A 99 -40.61 -47.27 45.18
C SER A 99 -42.10 -47.28 44.78
N ILE A 100 -42.40 -46.92 43.53
CA ILE A 100 -43.78 -46.90 43.01
C ILE A 100 -44.38 -48.31 42.97
N VAL A 101 -43.59 -49.34 42.66
CA VAL A 101 -44.03 -50.74 42.64
C VAL A 101 -44.34 -51.26 44.05
N LEU A 102 -43.58 -50.83 45.05
CA LEU A 102 -43.78 -51.19 46.46
C LEU A 102 -45.04 -50.52 47.04
N HIS A 103 -45.27 -49.24 46.74
CA HIS A 103 -46.48 -48.54 47.18
C HIS A 103 -47.76 -49.09 46.53
N LYS A 104 -47.68 -49.60 45.29
CA LYS A 104 -48.81 -50.33 44.68
C LYS A 104 -49.13 -51.65 45.38
N HIS A 105 -48.14 -52.35 45.94
CA HIS A 105 -48.36 -53.60 46.68
C HIS A 105 -48.92 -53.34 48.10
N GLN A 106 -48.49 -52.27 48.77
CA GLN A 106 -49.04 -51.92 50.10
C GLN A 106 -50.50 -51.42 50.04
N VAL A 107 -50.91 -50.77 48.94
CA VAL A 107 -52.32 -50.38 48.73
C VAL A 107 -53.21 -51.60 48.42
N LEU A 108 -52.66 -52.69 47.88
CA LEU A 108 -53.43 -53.90 47.58
C LEU A 108 -53.66 -54.82 48.80
N GLU A 109 -52.87 -54.70 49.87
CA GLU A 109 -53.02 -55.54 51.07
C GLU A 109 -53.80 -54.88 52.23
N GLN A 110 -54.17 -53.60 52.12
CA GLN A 110 -54.95 -52.89 53.15
C GLN A 110 -56.48 -52.95 52.95
N ASP A 111 -56.99 -53.76 52.03
CA ASP A 111 -58.44 -53.93 51.78
C ASP A 111 -59.17 -54.82 52.82
N LYS A 112 -58.55 -55.11 53.97
CA LYS A 112 -59.21 -55.85 55.07
C LYS A 112 -58.84 -55.30 56.44
N LYS A 113 -59.43 -54.15 56.80
CA LYS A 113 -59.95 -53.83 58.15
C LYS A 113 -60.54 -52.42 58.12
N VAL A 114 -61.86 -52.36 57.95
CA VAL A 114 -62.69 -51.20 58.23
C VAL A 114 -62.90 -51.14 59.76
N ASP A 115 -63.07 -49.93 60.28
CA ASP A 115 -63.24 -49.51 61.68
C ASP A 115 -61.95 -49.29 62.49
N ASP A 116 -61.40 -48.07 62.38
CA ASP A 116 -61.34 -47.12 63.50
C ASP A 116 -60.63 -45.82 63.05
N TYR A 117 -61.40 -44.83 62.57
CA TYR A 117 -60.89 -43.47 62.27
C TYR A 117 -61.84 -42.41 62.83
N MET A 118 -62.08 -42.44 64.14
CA MET A 118 -62.82 -41.38 64.84
C MET A 118 -62.14 -41.00 66.16
N GLN A 119 -60.84 -40.66 66.15
CA GLN A 119 -60.20 -40.15 67.38
C GLN A 119 -58.92 -39.30 67.26
N LEU A 120 -58.70 -38.58 66.14
CA LEU A 120 -57.57 -37.63 66.05
C LEU A 120 -57.97 -36.21 65.62
N THR A 121 -59.16 -35.76 66.03
CA THR A 121 -59.63 -34.39 65.78
C THR A 121 -59.89 -33.64 67.08
N GLN A 122 -58.88 -33.55 67.94
CA GLN A 122 -58.86 -32.55 69.03
C GLN A 122 -57.43 -32.39 69.54
N VAL A 123 -56.77 -31.32 69.09
CA VAL A 123 -55.85 -30.44 69.84
C VAL A 123 -54.91 -29.72 68.85
N SER A 124 -54.72 -28.43 69.10
CA SER A 124 -53.79 -27.50 68.45
C SER A 124 -54.29 -26.71 67.23
N ASN A 125 -55.26 -25.83 67.50
CA ASN A 125 -55.23 -24.47 66.93
C ASN A 125 -54.12 -23.68 67.64
N TYR A 126 -52.98 -23.45 67.01
CA TYR A 126 -52.11 -22.29 67.26
C TYR A 126 -51.16 -22.09 66.05
N ASN A 127 -51.25 -20.89 65.45
CA ASN A 127 -50.23 -20.22 64.64
C ASN A 127 -49.77 -20.89 63.33
N SER A 128 -50.48 -20.55 62.24
CA SER A 128 -49.93 -20.59 60.89
C SER A 128 -48.86 -19.48 60.72
N THR A 129 -47.68 -19.71 61.26
CA THR A 129 -46.50 -18.90 60.92
C THR A 129 -45.37 -19.85 60.59
N ARG A 130 -45.14 -19.98 59.27
CA ARG A 130 -43.81 -20.07 58.69
C ARG A 130 -42.90 -21.15 59.27
N ALA A 131 -43.08 -22.36 58.77
CA ALA A 131 -41.97 -23.24 58.48
C ALA A 131 -42.35 -24.03 57.24
N ASN A 132 -41.77 -23.65 56.09
CA ASN A 132 -41.61 -24.57 54.99
C ASN A 132 -40.93 -25.81 55.59
N SER A 133 -41.65 -26.92 55.70
CA SER A 133 -41.05 -28.22 55.99
C SER A 133 -40.26 -28.66 54.76
N SER A 134 -39.14 -27.99 54.48
CA SER A 134 -38.12 -28.40 53.51
C SER A 134 -37.18 -29.43 54.15
N ASN A 135 -37.75 -30.41 54.85
CA ASN A 135 -37.01 -31.45 55.56
C ASN A 135 -37.21 -32.82 54.87
N GLU A 136 -37.34 -32.83 53.54
CA GLU A 136 -37.09 -34.01 52.73
C GLU A 136 -35.64 -33.96 52.23
N ALA A 137 -34.94 -35.09 52.32
CA ALA A 137 -33.57 -35.23 51.87
C ALA A 137 -33.46 -34.91 50.37
N LEU A 138 -32.66 -33.90 50.01
CA LEU A 138 -32.42 -33.53 48.61
C LEU A 138 -31.73 -34.68 47.87
N ASN A 139 -32.37 -35.21 46.83
CA ASN A 139 -31.75 -36.21 45.96
C ASN A 139 -30.81 -35.53 44.92
N PHE A 140 -29.88 -36.28 44.31
CA PHE A 140 -28.94 -35.71 43.33
C PHE A 140 -29.63 -35.05 42.13
N TYR A 141 -30.82 -35.54 41.73
CA TYR A 141 -31.63 -34.92 40.68
C TYR A 141 -32.09 -33.50 41.08
N GLU A 142 -32.59 -33.32 42.30
CA GLU A 142 -33.01 -32.02 42.82
C GLU A 142 -31.84 -31.04 42.92
N VAL A 143 -30.67 -31.53 43.36
CA VAL A 143 -29.42 -30.75 43.40
C VAL A 143 -29.00 -30.32 41.98
N LEU A 144 -29.07 -31.22 41.00
CA LEU A 144 -28.69 -30.92 39.61
C LEU A 144 -29.60 -29.85 39.00
N ILE A 145 -30.92 -29.98 39.18
CA ILE A 145 -31.90 -29.04 38.64
C ILE A 145 -31.77 -27.65 39.27
N GLN A 146 -31.55 -27.58 40.59
CA GLN A 146 -31.38 -26.31 41.31
C GLN A 146 -30.03 -25.64 41.03
N SER A 147 -28.99 -26.41 40.69
CA SER A 147 -27.67 -25.89 40.32
C SER A 147 -27.60 -25.32 38.90
N LYS A 148 -26.56 -24.55 38.58
CA LYS A 148 -26.21 -24.09 37.22
C LYS A 148 -25.42 -25.11 36.37
N ALA A 149 -25.41 -26.38 36.77
CA ALA A 149 -24.59 -27.40 36.11
C ALA A 149 -25.01 -27.71 34.66
N ILE A 150 -26.32 -27.74 34.38
CA ILE A 150 -26.83 -28.00 33.02
C ILE A 150 -26.47 -26.82 32.10
N GLU A 151 -26.61 -25.59 32.59
CA GLU A 151 -26.16 -24.40 31.88
C GLU A 151 -24.66 -24.46 31.63
N GLY A 152 -23.86 -24.83 32.63
CA GLY A 152 -22.41 -24.95 32.49
C GLY A 152 -22.00 -25.98 31.43
N ILE A 153 -22.61 -27.16 31.42
CA ILE A 153 -22.39 -28.19 30.38
C ILE A 153 -22.70 -27.62 28.99
N LEU A 154 -23.83 -26.95 28.81
CA LEU A 154 -24.21 -26.45 27.49
C LEU A 154 -23.39 -25.22 27.06
N LEU A 155 -22.96 -24.39 28.01
CA LEU A 155 -22.03 -23.30 27.73
C LEU A 155 -20.64 -23.82 27.37
N SER A 156 -20.14 -24.88 28.02
CA SER A 156 -18.88 -25.52 27.62
C SER A 156 -18.97 -26.13 26.22
N MET A 157 -20.13 -26.64 25.82
CA MET A 157 -20.40 -27.09 24.45
C MET A 157 -20.49 -25.95 23.41
N ILE A 158 -20.87 -24.73 23.83
CA ILE A 158 -20.82 -23.54 22.96
C ILE A 158 -19.36 -23.04 22.84
N LEU A 159 -18.58 -23.13 23.91
CA LEU A 159 -17.17 -22.76 23.93
C LEU A 159 -16.32 -23.73 23.10
N GLU A 160 -16.58 -25.04 23.23
CA GLU A 160 -15.93 -26.12 22.50
C GLU A 160 -17.01 -27.07 21.94
N PRO A 161 -17.14 -27.20 20.60
CA PRO A 161 -18.20 -28.01 19.98
C PRO A 161 -18.23 -29.46 20.51
N PRO A 162 -19.43 -30.02 20.81
CA PRO A 162 -19.54 -31.38 21.32
C PRO A 162 -19.31 -32.43 20.23
N ASP A 163 -18.72 -33.56 20.61
CA ASP A 163 -18.61 -34.73 19.74
C ASP A 163 -19.88 -35.60 19.72
N HIS A 164 -19.90 -36.65 18.90
CA HIS A 164 -21.06 -37.52 18.76
C HIS A 164 -21.42 -38.26 20.06
N ASP A 165 -20.41 -38.67 20.85
CA ASP A 165 -20.64 -39.42 22.08
C ASP A 165 -21.20 -38.49 23.17
N GLU A 166 -20.66 -37.27 23.28
CA GLU A 166 -21.16 -36.21 24.15
C GLU A 166 -22.62 -35.86 23.85
N ILE A 167 -22.97 -35.75 22.56
CA ILE A 167 -24.35 -35.48 22.13
C ILE A 167 -25.29 -36.56 22.63
N ASN A 168 -24.96 -37.84 22.42
CA ASN A 168 -25.81 -38.96 22.83
C ASN A 168 -26.02 -38.96 24.35
N ILE A 169 -24.96 -38.73 25.13
CA ILE A 169 -25.05 -38.70 26.60
C ILE A 169 -25.91 -37.52 27.07
N VAL A 170 -25.74 -36.34 26.49
CA VAL A 170 -26.52 -35.15 26.87
C VAL A 170 -27.98 -35.30 26.49
N LEU A 171 -28.33 -35.92 25.36
CA LEU A 171 -29.73 -36.19 25.01
C LEU A 171 -30.41 -37.09 26.05
N GLU A 172 -29.70 -38.07 26.62
CA GLU A 172 -30.22 -38.87 27.72
C GLU A 172 -30.33 -38.08 29.03
N ILE A 173 -29.41 -37.16 29.31
CA ILE A 173 -29.54 -36.23 30.45
C ILE A 173 -30.76 -35.31 30.24
N PHE A 174 -30.99 -34.81 29.02
CA PHE A 174 -32.14 -33.96 28.67
C PHE A 174 -33.47 -34.69 28.90
N ARG A 175 -33.55 -35.98 28.54
CA ARG A 175 -34.72 -36.83 28.80
C ARG A 175 -35.18 -36.76 30.26
N ILE A 176 -34.22 -36.71 31.18
CA ILE A 176 -34.47 -36.71 32.63
C ILE A 176 -34.67 -35.28 33.14
N SER A 177 -33.87 -34.31 32.68
CA SER A 177 -33.69 -33.02 33.35
C SER A 177 -34.34 -31.80 32.68
N ILE A 178 -34.76 -31.89 31.42
CA ILE A 178 -35.33 -30.79 30.61
C ILE A 178 -36.79 -31.07 30.23
N ILE A 179 -37.54 -30.03 29.85
CA ILE A 179 -38.93 -30.11 29.33
C ILE A 179 -39.08 -31.27 28.33
N GLU A 180 -40.23 -31.96 28.39
CA GLU A 180 -40.48 -33.22 27.68
C GLU A 180 -40.59 -33.05 26.16
N GLY A 181 -40.08 -34.03 25.41
CA GLY A 181 -40.16 -34.11 23.94
C GLY A 181 -38.80 -34.44 23.32
N LYS A 182 -38.67 -35.63 22.69
CA LYS A 182 -37.41 -36.06 22.08
C LYS A 182 -36.99 -35.14 20.94
N GLU A 183 -37.96 -34.66 20.17
CA GLU A 183 -37.78 -33.72 19.08
C GLU A 183 -37.24 -32.37 19.58
N VAL A 184 -37.74 -31.92 20.74
CA VAL A 184 -37.28 -30.68 21.40
C VAL A 184 -35.83 -30.82 21.85
N HIS A 185 -35.46 -31.96 22.44
CA HIS A 185 -34.08 -32.24 22.87
C HIS A 185 -33.08 -32.22 21.71
N ILE A 186 -33.44 -32.88 20.59
CA ILE A 186 -32.62 -32.87 19.37
C ILE A 186 -32.48 -31.45 18.82
N MET A 187 -33.56 -30.67 18.80
CA MET A 187 -33.54 -29.30 18.30
C MET A 187 -32.68 -28.37 19.16
N ILE A 188 -32.76 -28.48 20.49
CA ILE A 188 -31.90 -27.73 21.41
C ILE A 188 -30.43 -28.06 21.14
N MET A 189 -30.09 -29.35 21.02
CA MET A 189 -28.72 -29.76 20.72
C MET A 189 -28.23 -29.19 19.39
N HIS A 190 -29.07 -29.22 18.35
CA HIS A 190 -28.74 -28.62 17.06
C HIS A 190 -28.46 -27.10 17.17
N TRP A 191 -29.23 -26.38 17.98
CA TRP A 191 -28.96 -24.96 18.25
C TRP A 191 -27.64 -24.74 18.99
N ILE A 192 -27.31 -25.56 19.99
CA ILE A 192 -26.03 -25.51 20.70
C ILE A 192 -24.86 -25.73 19.73
N GLN A 193 -24.94 -26.72 18.84
CA GLN A 193 -23.92 -26.97 17.82
C GLN A 193 -23.78 -25.79 16.84
N ASN A 194 -24.89 -25.21 16.39
CA ASN A 194 -24.88 -24.04 15.51
C ASN A 194 -24.26 -22.82 16.21
N LEU A 195 -24.61 -22.59 17.48
CA LEU A 195 -24.01 -21.54 18.30
C LEU A 195 -22.52 -21.78 18.46
N ALA A 196 -22.08 -22.99 18.79
CA ALA A 196 -20.66 -23.33 18.92
C ALA A 196 -19.87 -23.01 17.64
N LYS A 197 -20.41 -23.38 16.48
CA LYS A 197 -19.80 -23.11 15.16
C LYS A 197 -19.67 -21.62 14.86
N VAL A 198 -20.70 -20.82 15.15
CA VAL A 198 -20.65 -19.37 14.91
C VAL A 198 -19.75 -18.69 15.93
N PHE A 199 -19.85 -19.08 17.20
CA PHE A 199 -19.09 -18.52 18.32
C PHE A 199 -17.59 -18.78 18.21
N SER A 200 -17.18 -19.93 17.65
CA SER A 200 -15.78 -20.24 17.39
C SER A 200 -15.13 -19.31 16.37
N THR A 201 -15.90 -18.62 15.52
CA THR A 201 -15.38 -17.65 14.54
C THR A 201 -15.33 -16.22 15.09
N TYR A 202 -15.94 -15.97 16.26
CA TYR A 202 -16.09 -14.65 16.84
C TYR A 202 -15.00 -14.36 17.88
N HIS A 203 -13.85 -13.86 17.44
CA HIS A 203 -12.73 -13.51 18.34
C HIS A 203 -12.56 -12.01 18.55
N GLU A 204 -12.95 -11.18 17.57
CA GLU A 204 -12.85 -9.72 17.68
C GLU A 204 -14.12 -9.14 18.31
N GLU A 205 -14.07 -8.92 19.62
CA GLU A 205 -15.19 -8.43 20.43
C GLU A 205 -15.47 -6.93 20.23
N ILE A 206 -15.94 -6.55 19.04
CA ILE A 206 -16.09 -5.13 18.67
C ILE A 206 -17.35 -4.50 19.28
N LEU A 207 -18.42 -5.26 19.50
CA LEU A 207 -19.74 -4.72 19.90
C LEU A 207 -20.33 -5.39 21.14
N MET A 208 -20.24 -6.72 21.22
CA MET A 208 -20.71 -7.52 22.35
C MET A 208 -19.58 -8.44 22.76
N ARG A 209 -19.28 -8.49 24.05
CA ARG A 209 -18.29 -9.43 24.56
C ARG A 209 -18.85 -10.85 24.55
N ARG A 210 -17.97 -11.84 24.40
CA ARG A 210 -18.35 -13.26 24.40
C ARG A 210 -19.08 -13.65 25.68
N GLU A 211 -18.68 -13.09 26.83
CA GLU A 211 -19.36 -13.39 28.10
C GLU A 211 -20.80 -12.87 28.15
N GLU A 212 -21.09 -11.73 27.51
CA GLU A 212 -22.44 -11.17 27.46
C GLU A 212 -23.39 -12.03 26.60
N LEU A 213 -22.88 -12.59 25.50
CA LEU A 213 -23.62 -13.54 24.66
C LEU A 213 -23.87 -14.86 25.39
N LEU A 214 -22.88 -15.38 26.11
CA LEU A 214 -23.04 -16.59 26.93
C LEU A 214 -24.01 -16.38 28.08
N GLN A 215 -24.10 -15.18 28.65
CA GLN A 215 -25.14 -14.86 29.64
C GLN A 215 -26.55 -14.94 29.04
N TYR A 216 -26.75 -14.53 27.78
CA TYR A 216 -28.04 -14.71 27.10
C TYR A 216 -28.36 -16.19 26.87
N ALA A 217 -27.38 -16.98 26.43
CA ALA A 217 -27.54 -18.42 26.28
C ALA A 217 -27.86 -19.09 27.62
N GLN A 218 -27.12 -18.77 28.68
CA GLN A 218 -27.32 -19.30 30.03
C GLN A 218 -28.76 -19.13 30.50
N VAL A 219 -29.30 -17.92 30.34
CA VAL A 219 -30.62 -17.60 30.85
C VAL A 219 -31.69 -18.33 30.04
N ALA A 220 -31.55 -18.39 28.70
CA ALA A 220 -32.43 -19.19 27.86
C ALA A 220 -32.39 -20.69 28.21
N ILE A 221 -31.19 -21.24 28.47
CA ILE A 221 -31.00 -22.64 28.88
C ILE A 221 -31.62 -22.91 30.26
N SER A 222 -31.50 -21.96 31.19
CA SER A 222 -32.09 -22.08 32.54
C SER A 222 -33.60 -22.32 32.46
N GLY A 223 -34.28 -21.64 31.53
CA GLY A 223 -35.73 -21.78 31.29
C GLY A 223 -36.16 -23.14 30.72
N LEU A 224 -35.23 -23.99 30.28
CA LEU A 224 -35.52 -25.32 29.73
C LEU A 224 -35.59 -26.42 30.81
N LYS A 225 -35.11 -26.18 32.03
CA LYS A 225 -35.08 -27.21 33.08
C LYS A 225 -36.48 -27.58 33.57
N LYS A 226 -36.70 -28.86 33.93
CA LYS A 226 -37.91 -29.27 34.63
C LYS A 226 -37.93 -28.64 36.02
N ASN A 227 -38.91 -27.79 36.33
CA ASN A 227 -39.04 -27.24 37.67
C ASN A 227 -39.58 -28.31 38.64
N VAL A 228 -38.79 -28.67 39.66
CA VAL A 228 -39.16 -29.69 40.68
C VAL A 228 -40.37 -29.25 41.49
N GLU A 229 -40.49 -27.94 41.80
CA GLU A 229 -41.67 -27.41 42.47
C GLU A 229 -42.90 -27.53 41.57
N ASN A 230 -42.79 -27.32 40.25
CA ASN A 230 -43.90 -27.55 39.33
C ASN A 230 -44.33 -29.02 39.29
N LEU A 231 -43.40 -29.98 39.33
CA LEU A 231 -43.77 -31.41 39.37
C LEU A 231 -44.49 -31.79 40.68
N ARG A 232 -44.02 -31.27 41.82
CA ARG A 232 -44.67 -31.45 43.14
C ARG A 232 -46.04 -30.77 43.18
N ILE A 233 -46.15 -29.55 42.68
CA ILE A 233 -47.42 -28.80 42.58
C ILE A 233 -48.38 -29.49 41.62
N ASN A 234 -47.93 -29.96 40.45
CA ASN A 234 -48.77 -30.65 39.47
C ASN A 234 -49.33 -31.97 40.00
N SER A 235 -48.51 -32.75 40.71
CA SER A 235 -48.98 -33.99 41.36
C SER A 235 -49.96 -33.70 42.50
N GLU A 236 -49.71 -32.68 43.32
CA GLU A 236 -50.65 -32.25 44.37
C GLU A 236 -51.95 -31.68 43.77
N VAL A 237 -51.87 -30.93 42.68
CA VAL A 237 -53.02 -30.40 41.92
C VAL A 237 -53.84 -31.54 41.32
N GLU A 238 -53.22 -32.57 40.75
CA GLU A 238 -53.93 -33.75 40.23
C GLU A 238 -54.62 -34.56 41.35
N ILE A 239 -53.97 -34.73 42.51
CA ILE A 239 -54.60 -35.34 43.69
C ILE A 239 -55.80 -34.51 44.15
N LEU A 240 -55.64 -33.18 44.31
CA LEU A 240 -56.71 -32.28 44.73
C LEU A 240 -57.86 -32.23 43.72
N LYS A 241 -57.55 -32.27 42.43
CA LYS A 241 -58.52 -32.35 41.34
C LYS A 241 -59.31 -33.65 41.41
N SER A 242 -58.67 -34.80 41.65
CA SER A 242 -59.37 -36.08 41.83
C SER A 242 -60.31 -36.07 43.04
N LEU A 243 -59.87 -35.50 44.19
CA LEU A 243 -60.69 -35.35 45.40
C LEU A 243 -61.88 -34.40 45.18
N LEU A 244 -61.70 -33.34 44.39
CA LEU A 244 -62.78 -32.43 43.99
C LEU A 244 -63.81 -33.11 43.07
N TYR A 245 -63.39 -34.04 42.21
CA TYR A 245 -64.31 -34.84 41.40
C TYR A 245 -65.08 -35.87 42.24
N SER A 246 -64.42 -36.60 43.14
CA SER A 246 -65.07 -37.57 44.03
C SER A 246 -66.10 -36.92 44.97
N THR A 247 -65.80 -35.73 45.49
CA THR A 247 -66.75 -34.95 46.30
C THR A 247 -67.93 -34.37 45.50
N LYS A 248 -67.77 -34.18 44.18
CA LYS A 248 -68.86 -33.79 43.26
C LYS A 248 -69.83 -34.95 42.98
N VAL A 249 -69.34 -36.19 42.95
CA VAL A 249 -70.16 -37.42 42.78
C VAL A 249 -70.91 -37.79 44.06
N MET A 250 -70.30 -37.55 45.23
CA MET A 250 -70.97 -37.79 46.53
C MET A 250 -72.16 -36.86 46.79
N SER A 251 -72.21 -35.68 46.13
CA SER A 251 -73.33 -34.73 46.26
C SER A 251 -74.57 -35.07 45.43
N SER A 252 -74.54 -36.14 44.62
CA SER A 252 -75.68 -36.56 43.78
C SER A 252 -76.45 -37.79 44.27
N SER A 253 -76.09 -38.38 45.41
CA SER A 253 -76.89 -39.46 46.03
C SER A 253 -77.50 -38.99 47.36
N VAL A 254 -78.58 -38.23 47.28
CA VAL A 254 -79.56 -38.16 48.36
C VAL A 254 -80.91 -38.38 47.69
N GLU A 255 -81.28 -39.64 47.51
CA GLU A 255 -82.68 -40.01 47.30
C GLU A 255 -83.39 -40.02 48.66
N ASP A 256 -84.65 -39.59 48.58
CA ASP A 256 -85.68 -39.48 49.61
C ASP A 256 -85.55 -40.42 50.82
N ASP A 257 -85.65 -39.85 52.03
CA ASP A 257 -86.59 -40.40 53.02
C ASP A 257 -86.98 -39.36 54.10
N GLU A 258 -88.23 -39.48 54.56
CA GLU A 258 -89.01 -38.51 55.34
C GLU A 258 -88.65 -38.43 56.86
N ARG A 259 -88.51 -37.16 57.33
CA ARG A 259 -88.87 -36.59 58.67
C ARG A 259 -88.02 -36.90 59.93
N VAL A 260 -87.54 -35.83 60.61
CA VAL A 260 -87.77 -35.41 62.04
C VAL A 260 -87.06 -34.04 62.32
N PRO A 261 -87.64 -33.05 63.04
CA PRO A 261 -87.15 -31.65 63.06
C PRO A 261 -85.88 -31.36 63.88
N GLN A 262 -85.45 -32.28 64.75
CA GLN A 262 -84.15 -32.17 65.46
C GLN A 262 -82.99 -32.72 64.63
N GLN A 263 -83.30 -33.49 63.58
CA GLN A 263 -82.34 -33.98 62.58
C GLN A 263 -81.96 -32.87 61.60
N ASP A 264 -82.86 -31.92 61.30
CA ASP A 264 -82.66 -30.85 60.31
C ASP A 264 -81.51 -29.90 60.64
N CYS A 265 -81.30 -29.57 61.92
CA CYS A 265 -80.20 -28.71 62.37
C CYS A 265 -78.84 -29.44 62.27
N LEU A 266 -78.84 -30.75 62.50
CA LEU A 266 -77.65 -31.60 62.39
C LEU A 266 -77.31 -31.85 60.92
N LEU A 267 -78.31 -32.09 60.07
CA LEU A 267 -78.17 -32.22 58.62
C LEU A 267 -77.69 -30.93 57.95
N THR A 268 -78.18 -29.75 58.38
CA THR A 268 -77.69 -28.45 57.88
C THR A 268 -76.28 -28.14 58.37
N LEU A 269 -75.93 -28.48 59.61
CA LEU A 269 -74.56 -28.32 60.11
C LEU A 269 -73.57 -29.26 59.41
N GLU A 270 -74.00 -30.48 59.07
CA GLU A 270 -73.20 -31.42 58.30
C GLU A 270 -73.05 -31.00 56.82
N ALA A 271 -74.10 -30.45 56.21
CA ALA A 271 -74.05 -29.84 54.89
C ALA A 271 -73.13 -28.60 54.85
N LEU A 272 -73.15 -27.78 55.91
CA LEU A 272 -72.23 -26.64 56.08
C LEU A 272 -70.78 -27.10 56.26
N ARG A 273 -70.53 -28.19 57.00
CA ARG A 273 -69.18 -28.79 57.10
C ARG A 273 -68.69 -29.34 55.75
N LYS A 274 -69.56 -30.01 54.99
CA LYS A 274 -69.25 -30.52 53.64
C LYS A 274 -69.00 -29.40 52.62
N THR A 275 -69.73 -28.30 52.70
CA THR A 275 -69.48 -27.12 51.83
C THR A 275 -68.20 -26.39 52.23
N LEU A 276 -67.92 -26.26 53.53
CA LEU A 276 -66.69 -25.62 54.02
C LEU A 276 -65.43 -26.43 53.68
N SER A 277 -65.49 -27.78 53.71
CA SER A 277 -64.39 -28.62 53.25
C SER A 277 -64.15 -28.47 51.74
N LYS A 278 -65.20 -28.35 50.94
CA LYS A 278 -65.11 -28.07 49.49
C LYS A 278 -64.51 -26.69 49.19
N ILE A 279 -64.90 -25.64 49.92
CA ILE A 279 -64.30 -24.31 49.78
C ILE A 279 -62.80 -24.36 50.12
N ARG A 280 -62.41 -25.01 51.23
CA ARG A 280 -60.99 -25.16 51.59
C ARG A 280 -60.18 -25.89 50.52
N LEU A 281 -60.73 -26.95 49.94
CA LEU A 281 -60.09 -27.67 48.83
C LEU A 281 -59.94 -26.80 47.58
N HIS A 282 -60.97 -26.05 47.19
CA HIS A 282 -60.90 -25.11 46.06
C HIS A 282 -59.90 -23.97 46.31
N THR A 283 -59.88 -23.39 47.51
CA THR A 283 -58.89 -22.37 47.85
C THR A 283 -57.47 -22.91 47.72
N LYS A 284 -57.21 -24.11 48.25
CA LYS A 284 -55.89 -24.76 48.12
C LYS A 284 -55.51 -25.01 46.65
N TYR A 285 -56.43 -25.56 45.86
CA TYR A 285 -56.25 -25.77 44.42
C TYR A 285 -55.90 -24.48 43.67
N THR A 286 -56.66 -23.41 43.88
CA THR A 286 -56.42 -22.11 43.22
C THR A 286 -55.08 -21.50 43.65
N THR A 287 -54.73 -21.57 44.94
CA THR A 287 -53.43 -21.04 45.42
C THR A 287 -52.23 -21.78 44.83
N LEU A 288 -52.30 -23.11 44.71
CA LEU A 288 -51.25 -23.92 44.12
C LEU A 288 -51.16 -23.69 42.60
N MET A 289 -52.29 -23.54 41.92
CA MET A 289 -52.31 -23.23 40.49
C MET A 289 -51.73 -21.84 40.18
N MET A 290 -52.06 -20.82 40.98
CA MET A 290 -51.45 -19.49 40.83
C MET A 290 -49.93 -19.53 41.05
N ARG A 291 -49.47 -20.28 42.07
CA ARG A 291 -48.03 -20.48 42.29
C ARG A 291 -47.35 -21.20 41.13
N ASN A 292 -48.01 -22.17 40.49
CA ASN A 292 -47.50 -22.86 39.29
C ASN A 292 -47.32 -21.88 38.11
N ILE A 293 -48.28 -20.96 37.92
CA ILE A 293 -48.22 -19.91 36.89
C ILE A 293 -47.06 -18.93 37.17
N ASP A 294 -46.85 -18.54 38.43
CA ASP A 294 -45.73 -17.66 38.79
C ASP A 294 -44.36 -18.34 38.56
N LEU A 295 -44.25 -19.64 38.86
CA LEU A 295 -43.04 -20.45 38.63
C LEU A 295 -42.74 -20.69 37.14
N LEU A 296 -43.76 -20.64 36.27
CA LEU A 296 -43.60 -20.64 34.81
C LEU A 296 -43.09 -19.30 34.27
N ASN A 297 -43.24 -18.21 35.04
CA ASN A 297 -42.93 -16.84 34.66
C ASN A 297 -41.69 -16.26 35.39
N GLU A 298 -40.81 -17.10 35.94
CA GLU A 298 -39.61 -16.65 36.70
C GLU A 298 -38.65 -15.74 35.92
N GLU A 299 -38.72 -15.75 34.58
CA GLU A 299 -38.20 -14.66 33.75
C GLU A 299 -39.38 -13.92 33.12
N THR A 300 -39.52 -12.61 33.41
CA THR A 300 -40.63 -11.85 32.82
C THR A 300 -40.49 -11.84 31.31
N MET A 301 -41.57 -12.11 30.58
CA MET A 301 -41.62 -12.04 29.11
C MET A 301 -41.06 -10.70 28.58
N GLU A 302 -41.22 -9.63 29.36
CA GLU A 302 -40.66 -8.29 29.14
C GLU A 302 -39.12 -8.24 29.16
N SER A 303 -38.46 -9.00 30.05
CA SER A 303 -36.99 -9.13 30.10
C SER A 303 -36.44 -9.82 28.85
N HIS A 304 -37.14 -10.84 28.36
CA HIS A 304 -36.79 -11.53 27.12
C HIS A 304 -36.93 -10.60 25.91
N GLU A 305 -38.06 -9.90 25.80
CA GLU A 305 -38.32 -8.96 24.71
C GLU A 305 -37.27 -7.85 24.63
N TYR A 306 -36.85 -7.30 25.78
CA TYR A 306 -35.79 -6.30 25.84
C TYR A 306 -34.44 -6.84 25.31
N LYS A 307 -34.01 -8.05 25.73
CA LYS A 307 -32.76 -8.66 25.27
C LYS A 307 -32.77 -8.93 23.76
N VAL A 308 -33.88 -9.45 23.24
CA VAL A 308 -34.06 -9.69 21.80
C VAL A 308 -34.06 -8.38 21.02
N HIS A 309 -34.71 -7.33 21.52
CA HIS A 309 -34.68 -6.01 20.91
C HIS A 309 -33.26 -5.45 20.84
N LYS A 310 -32.48 -5.54 21.93
CA LYS A 310 -31.08 -5.12 21.95
C LYS A 310 -30.25 -5.85 20.88
N LEU A 311 -30.39 -7.17 20.75
CA LEU A 311 -29.71 -7.94 19.70
C LEU A 311 -30.13 -7.53 18.29
N LYS A 312 -31.42 -7.26 18.07
CA LYS A 312 -31.95 -6.79 16.76
C LYS A 312 -31.39 -5.41 16.38
N VAL A 313 -31.31 -4.47 17.33
CA VAL A 313 -30.72 -3.14 17.09
C VAL A 313 -29.25 -3.25 16.74
N LEU A 314 -28.49 -4.08 17.46
CA LEU A 314 -27.09 -4.35 17.14
C LEU A 314 -26.93 -4.98 15.75
N LEU A 315 -27.77 -5.95 15.40
CA LEU A 315 -27.77 -6.58 14.07
C LEU A 315 -28.02 -5.54 12.97
N GLN A 316 -29.00 -4.66 13.14
CA GLN A 316 -29.27 -3.60 12.17
C GLN A 316 -28.10 -2.63 12.03
N SER A 317 -27.48 -2.25 13.16
CA SER A 317 -26.31 -1.38 13.19
C SER A 317 -25.13 -2.01 12.43
N ILE A 318 -24.82 -3.28 12.71
CA ILE A 318 -23.77 -4.05 12.03
C ILE A 318 -24.07 -4.15 10.53
N THR A 319 -25.30 -4.48 10.16
CA THR A 319 -25.68 -4.60 8.75
C THR A 319 -25.48 -3.28 8.01
N ASN A 320 -25.86 -2.16 8.65
CA ASN A 320 -25.67 -0.83 8.09
C ASN A 320 -24.19 -0.44 7.97
N THR A 321 -23.35 -0.76 8.96
CA THR A 321 -21.91 -0.47 8.90
C THR A 321 -21.19 -1.37 7.90
N THR A 322 -21.54 -2.65 7.82
CA THR A 322 -21.06 -3.59 6.80
C THR A 322 -21.42 -3.12 5.39
N MET A 323 -22.68 -2.71 5.16
CA MET A 323 -23.09 -2.16 3.85
C MET A 323 -22.30 -0.89 3.49
N LYS A 324 -22.10 0.02 4.45
CA LYS A 324 -21.32 1.25 4.23
C LYS A 324 -19.86 0.95 3.92
N THR A 325 -19.24 0.00 4.62
CA THR A 325 -17.84 -0.38 4.40
C THR A 325 -17.67 -1.13 3.08
N GLN A 326 -18.58 -2.05 2.75
CA GLN A 326 -18.61 -2.73 1.45
C GLN A 326 -18.74 -1.74 0.28
N LYS A 327 -19.59 -0.71 0.41
CA LYS A 327 -19.68 0.36 -0.59
C LYS A 327 -18.34 1.10 -0.76
N ARG A 328 -17.68 1.47 0.35
CA ARG A 328 -16.36 2.12 0.30
C ARG A 328 -15.31 1.24 -0.38
N ILE A 329 -15.29 -0.06 -0.10
CA ILE A 329 -14.38 -1.01 -0.75
C ILE A 329 -14.61 -1.01 -2.27
N SER A 330 -15.86 -1.13 -2.70
CA SER A 330 -16.22 -1.08 -4.13
C SER A 330 -15.80 0.26 -4.79
N ASP A 331 -16.02 1.39 -4.11
CA ASP A 331 -15.58 2.70 -4.61
C ASP A 331 -14.05 2.79 -4.75
N TYR A 332 -13.29 2.23 -3.80
CA TYR A 332 -11.82 2.17 -3.88
C TYR A 332 -11.34 1.27 -5.01
N GLU A 333 -11.97 0.11 -5.22
CA GLU A 333 -11.65 -0.79 -6.34
C GLU A 333 -11.91 -0.12 -7.69
N ASN A 334 -13.02 0.60 -7.83
CA ASN A 334 -13.33 1.36 -9.05
C ASN A 334 -12.27 2.43 -9.34
N ARG A 335 -11.91 3.26 -8.35
CA ARG A 335 -10.86 4.28 -8.50
C ARG A 335 -9.49 3.68 -8.83
N LYS A 336 -9.16 2.53 -8.25
CA LYS A 336 -7.93 1.80 -8.55
C LYS A 336 -7.91 1.34 -10.01
N ASN A 337 -9.03 0.78 -10.49
CA ASN A 337 -9.17 0.33 -11.87
C ASN A 337 -9.10 1.50 -12.87
N GLU A 338 -9.78 2.62 -12.59
CA GLU A 338 -9.70 3.84 -13.40
C GLU A 338 -8.26 4.38 -13.49
N THR A 339 -7.56 4.44 -12.36
CA THR A 339 -6.16 4.89 -12.29
C THR A 339 -5.24 3.97 -13.10
N GLN A 340 -5.45 2.65 -13.00
CA GLN A 340 -4.68 1.66 -13.73
C GLN A 340 -4.91 1.78 -15.25
N HIS A 341 -6.17 1.92 -15.66
CA HIS A 341 -6.52 2.14 -17.06
C HIS A 341 -5.88 3.42 -17.60
N TYR A 342 -5.99 4.54 -16.86
CA TYR A 342 -5.33 5.81 -17.24
C TYR A 342 -3.82 5.64 -17.43
N ARG A 343 -3.14 4.96 -16.49
CA ARG A 343 -1.70 4.69 -16.58
C ARG A 343 -1.35 3.88 -17.82
N GLN A 344 -2.13 2.85 -18.15
CA GLN A 344 -1.91 2.03 -19.35
C GLN A 344 -2.09 2.86 -20.63
N THR A 345 -3.18 3.63 -20.73
CA THR A 345 -3.41 4.52 -21.88
C THR A 345 -2.28 5.53 -22.04
N LYS A 346 -1.84 6.17 -20.94
CA LYS A 346 -0.75 7.15 -21.00
C LYS A 346 0.58 6.51 -21.39
N ALA A 347 0.87 5.31 -20.90
CA ALA A 347 2.08 4.57 -21.29
C ALA A 347 2.10 4.25 -22.79
N ILE A 348 0.95 3.87 -23.37
CA ILE A 348 0.82 3.64 -24.81
C ILE A 348 1.04 4.94 -25.59
N GLU A 349 0.40 6.04 -25.18
CA GLU A 349 0.56 7.36 -25.82
C GLU A 349 2.03 7.82 -25.80
N VAL A 350 2.69 7.73 -24.64
CA VAL A 350 4.11 8.10 -24.50
C VAL A 350 5.01 7.20 -25.34
N SER A 351 4.73 5.89 -25.40
CA SER A 351 5.52 4.97 -26.24
C SER A 351 5.38 5.27 -27.73
N LEU A 352 4.21 5.73 -28.19
CA LEU A 352 4.03 6.18 -29.57
C LEU A 352 4.85 7.44 -29.85
N ILE A 353 4.76 8.45 -28.97
CA ILE A 353 5.54 9.69 -29.08
C ILE A 353 7.05 9.38 -29.09
N GLU A 354 7.51 8.47 -28.23
CA GLU A 354 8.91 8.04 -28.17
C GLU A 354 9.37 7.42 -29.49
N LYS A 355 8.56 6.55 -30.10
CA LYS A 355 8.86 5.94 -31.41
C LYS A 355 8.97 6.99 -32.52
N ASP A 356 8.06 7.97 -32.53
CA ASP A 356 8.06 9.04 -33.52
C ASP A 356 9.31 9.92 -33.38
N LEU A 357 9.67 10.29 -32.15
CA LEU A 357 10.90 11.06 -31.87
C LEU A 357 12.17 10.28 -32.25
N ILE A 358 12.22 8.97 -31.97
CA ILE A 358 13.35 8.12 -32.40
C ILE A 358 13.47 8.11 -33.94
N ALA A 359 12.35 8.07 -34.66
CA ALA A 359 12.36 8.11 -36.12
C ALA A 359 12.82 9.48 -36.64
N GLU A 360 12.38 10.58 -36.03
CA GLU A 360 12.81 11.94 -36.36
C GLU A 360 14.32 12.12 -36.12
N ILE A 361 14.83 11.70 -34.97
CA ILE A 361 16.26 11.76 -34.63
C ILE A 361 17.09 11.02 -35.69
N LYS A 362 16.70 9.79 -36.06
CA LYS A 362 17.40 9.03 -37.12
C LYS A 362 17.40 9.75 -38.47
N ALA A 363 16.30 10.42 -38.80
CA ALA A 363 16.23 11.20 -40.04
C ALA A 363 17.18 12.42 -40.00
N LEU A 364 17.26 13.11 -38.86
CA LEU A 364 18.17 14.24 -38.65
C LEU A 364 19.64 13.81 -38.63
N GLU A 365 19.98 12.69 -38.00
CA GLU A 365 21.33 12.11 -38.02
C GLU A 365 21.79 11.84 -39.46
N LYS A 366 20.92 11.25 -40.29
CA LYS A 366 21.23 11.01 -41.71
C LYS A 366 21.48 12.32 -42.49
N GLN A 367 20.76 13.39 -42.17
CA GLN A 367 20.99 14.70 -42.78
C GLN A 367 22.32 15.32 -42.33
N LYS A 368 22.65 15.20 -41.04
CA LYS A 368 23.93 15.63 -40.47
C LYS A 368 25.11 14.93 -41.19
N ASP A 369 25.06 13.61 -41.33
CA ASP A 369 26.13 12.83 -41.99
C ASP A 369 26.35 13.30 -43.44
N LYS A 370 25.26 13.59 -44.16
CA LYS A 370 25.32 14.11 -45.53
C LYS A 370 25.97 15.51 -45.59
N LEU A 371 25.71 16.37 -44.61
CA LEU A 371 26.33 17.69 -44.53
C LEU A 371 27.80 17.60 -44.14
N GLU A 372 28.17 16.74 -43.19
CA GLU A 372 29.56 16.50 -42.80
C GLU A 372 30.38 15.97 -43.99
N PHE A 373 29.82 15.07 -44.80
CA PHE A 373 30.46 14.61 -46.03
C PHE A 373 30.76 15.75 -47.01
N LYS A 374 29.78 16.64 -47.26
CA LYS A 374 29.97 17.81 -48.12
C LYS A 374 31.02 18.76 -47.56
N LEU A 375 30.99 19.01 -46.26
CA LEU A 375 31.96 19.90 -45.59
C LEU A 375 33.38 19.36 -45.73
N ASN A 376 33.59 18.05 -45.53
CA ASN A 376 34.89 17.43 -45.73
C ASN A 376 35.39 17.56 -47.17
N LYS A 377 34.52 17.42 -48.17
CA LYS A 377 34.88 17.62 -49.59
C LYS A 377 35.30 19.08 -49.88
N ILE A 378 34.63 20.05 -49.27
CA ILE A 378 35.02 21.47 -49.40
C ILE A 378 36.36 21.70 -48.72
N LYS A 379 36.57 21.13 -47.51
CA LYS A 379 37.82 21.26 -46.76
C LYS A 379 39.03 20.71 -47.53
N THR A 380 38.91 19.54 -48.16
CA THR A 380 39.98 18.99 -49.00
C THR A 380 40.25 19.87 -50.21
N SER A 381 39.20 20.29 -50.93
CA SER A 381 39.33 21.17 -52.11
C SER A 381 39.97 22.52 -51.76
N LEU A 382 39.64 23.08 -50.59
CA LEU A 382 40.23 24.32 -50.09
C LEU A 382 41.71 24.15 -49.74
N SER A 383 42.08 23.03 -49.11
CA SER A 383 43.48 22.69 -48.85
C SER A 383 44.27 22.62 -50.15
N ASP A 384 43.74 21.93 -51.17
CA ASP A 384 44.37 21.81 -52.49
C ASP A 384 44.50 23.17 -53.20
N ALA A 385 43.50 24.04 -53.09
CA ALA A 385 43.57 25.39 -53.65
C ALA A 385 44.63 26.25 -52.93
N ASN A 386 44.75 26.12 -51.60
CA ASN A 386 45.75 26.84 -50.82
C ASN A 386 47.18 26.37 -51.12
N THR A 387 47.40 25.06 -51.30
CA THR A 387 48.73 24.56 -51.70
C THR A 387 49.10 25.06 -53.09
N ARG A 388 48.16 25.05 -54.06
CA ARG A 388 48.37 25.64 -55.39
C ARG A 388 48.70 27.14 -55.30
N LEU A 389 47.96 27.90 -54.50
CA LEU A 389 48.21 29.32 -54.31
C LEU A 389 49.59 29.58 -53.69
N HIS A 390 50.00 28.76 -52.72
CA HIS A 390 51.31 28.85 -52.10
C HIS A 390 52.42 28.62 -53.13
N ASN A 391 52.34 27.54 -53.92
CA ASN A 391 53.31 27.26 -54.98
C ASN A 391 53.42 28.40 -56.00
N VAL A 392 52.28 28.95 -56.46
CA VAL A 392 52.27 30.08 -57.41
C VAL A 392 52.91 31.34 -56.79
N LYS A 393 52.70 31.59 -55.49
CA LYS A 393 53.36 32.69 -54.79
C LYS A 393 54.87 32.48 -54.70
N GLU A 394 55.33 31.28 -54.40
CA GLU A 394 56.76 30.94 -54.39
C GLU A 394 57.39 31.09 -55.78
N GLU A 395 56.75 30.58 -56.83
CA GLU A 395 57.21 30.76 -58.22
C GLU A 395 57.32 32.25 -58.59
N ARG A 396 56.30 33.05 -58.24
CA ARG A 396 56.32 34.50 -58.45
C ARG A 396 57.49 35.16 -57.74
N ASP A 397 57.75 34.79 -56.48
CA ASP A 397 58.81 35.39 -55.68
C ASP A 397 60.20 35.00 -56.22
N HIS A 398 60.40 33.74 -56.62
CA HIS A 398 61.61 33.30 -57.33
C HIS A 398 61.80 34.04 -58.66
N PHE A 399 60.74 34.21 -59.46
CA PHE A 399 60.79 34.95 -60.71
C PHE A 399 61.17 36.42 -60.49
N LYS A 400 60.59 37.06 -59.46
CA LYS A 400 60.93 38.43 -59.08
C LYS A 400 62.40 38.55 -58.67
N GLU A 401 62.91 37.61 -57.88
CA GLU A 401 64.32 37.58 -57.48
C GLU A 401 65.25 37.39 -58.68
N ALA A 402 64.94 36.45 -59.57
CA ALA A 402 65.70 36.22 -60.80
C ALA A 402 65.73 37.46 -61.70
N ASN A 403 64.58 38.11 -61.90
CA ASN A 403 64.50 39.36 -62.67
C ASN A 403 65.30 40.49 -62.02
N ASN A 404 65.23 40.65 -60.69
CA ASN A 404 66.02 41.66 -59.98
C ASN A 404 67.54 41.44 -60.21
N ARG A 405 68.01 40.18 -60.21
CA ARG A 405 69.42 39.86 -60.51
C ARG A 405 69.81 40.23 -61.94
N ILE A 406 68.93 39.99 -62.92
CA ILE A 406 69.17 40.39 -64.32
C ILE A 406 69.27 41.91 -64.45
N ILE A 407 68.34 42.65 -63.83
CA ILE A 407 68.34 44.11 -63.85
C ILE A 407 69.66 44.65 -63.27
N GLN A 408 70.11 44.12 -62.14
CA GLN A 408 71.40 44.50 -61.54
C GLN A 408 72.58 44.23 -62.48
N GLN A 409 72.61 43.08 -63.17
CA GLN A 409 73.66 42.77 -64.15
C GLN A 409 73.66 43.74 -65.35
N LEU A 410 72.47 44.10 -65.84
CA LEU A 410 72.33 45.07 -66.93
C LEU A 410 72.80 46.47 -66.49
N GLN A 411 72.42 46.91 -65.29
CA GLN A 411 72.89 48.18 -64.72
C GLN A 411 74.42 48.22 -64.59
N MET A 412 75.05 47.16 -64.07
CA MET A 412 76.52 47.09 -64.00
C MET A 412 77.18 47.20 -65.39
N LYS A 413 76.63 46.53 -66.41
CA LYS A 413 77.15 46.63 -67.79
C LYS A 413 76.92 48.01 -68.39
N GLU A 414 75.78 48.63 -68.10
CA GLU A 414 75.47 50.00 -68.51
C GLU A 414 76.47 50.99 -67.91
N GLU A 415 76.75 50.91 -66.61
CA GLU A 415 77.77 51.71 -65.92
C GLU A 415 79.16 51.50 -66.54
N GLN A 416 79.56 50.25 -66.80
CA GLN A 416 80.82 49.93 -67.49
C GLN A 416 80.88 50.59 -68.87
N ASN A 417 79.82 50.46 -69.67
CA ASN A 417 79.76 51.09 -71.00
C ASN A 417 79.83 52.62 -70.92
N LEU A 418 79.19 53.24 -69.92
CA LEU A 418 79.30 54.68 -69.68
C LEU A 418 80.75 55.08 -69.38
N THR A 419 81.49 54.31 -68.56
CA THR A 419 82.92 54.58 -68.33
C THR A 419 83.73 54.47 -69.63
N HIS A 420 83.46 53.46 -70.47
CA HIS A 420 84.10 53.32 -71.79
C HIS A 420 83.78 54.51 -72.71
N ILE A 421 82.54 54.97 -72.77
CA ILE A 421 82.15 56.18 -73.54
C ILE A 421 82.94 57.40 -73.08
N THR A 422 83.08 57.65 -71.77
CA THR A 422 83.87 58.78 -71.28
C THR A 422 85.35 58.66 -71.66
N SER A 423 85.91 57.45 -71.62
CA SER A 423 87.29 57.16 -72.05
C SER A 423 87.47 57.41 -73.55
N TYR A 424 86.55 56.92 -74.39
CA TYR A 424 86.58 57.16 -75.82
C TYR A 424 86.44 58.64 -76.15
N ARG A 425 85.53 59.37 -75.49
CA ARG A 425 85.40 60.83 -75.67
C ARG A 425 86.71 61.57 -75.32
N ARG A 426 87.39 61.19 -74.24
CA ARG A 426 88.73 61.73 -73.91
C ARG A 426 89.74 61.44 -75.03
N LYS A 427 89.79 60.20 -75.53
CA LYS A 427 90.67 59.81 -76.64
C LYS A 427 90.37 60.61 -77.91
N THR A 428 89.10 60.77 -78.27
CA THR A 428 88.67 61.60 -79.41
C THR A 428 89.15 63.04 -79.24
N ASN A 429 88.93 63.66 -78.08
CA ASN A 429 89.37 65.03 -77.81
C ASN A 429 90.89 65.20 -77.96
N VAL A 430 91.68 64.21 -77.50
CA VAL A 430 93.14 64.19 -77.69
C VAL A 430 93.45 64.13 -79.18
N ILE A 431 92.91 63.16 -79.93
CA ILE A 431 93.17 63.02 -81.36
C ILE A 431 92.77 64.28 -82.14
N THR A 432 91.62 64.89 -81.84
CA THR A 432 91.18 66.14 -82.50
C THR A 432 92.13 67.30 -82.24
N ALA A 433 92.65 67.44 -81.01
CA ALA A 433 93.61 68.48 -80.68
C ALA A 433 94.95 68.27 -81.40
N TRP A 434 95.40 67.02 -81.49
CA TRP A 434 96.63 66.65 -82.22
C TRP A 434 96.49 66.85 -83.73
N ASN A 435 95.36 66.45 -84.33
CA ASN A 435 95.09 66.71 -85.75
C ASN A 435 95.13 68.21 -86.04
N LYS A 436 94.41 69.03 -85.24
CA LYS A 436 94.43 70.49 -85.40
C LYS A 436 95.83 71.08 -85.28
N PHE A 437 96.61 70.64 -84.29
CA PHE A 437 98.00 71.08 -84.15
C PHE A 437 98.85 70.73 -85.37
N ILE A 438 98.73 69.51 -85.91
CA ILE A 438 99.46 69.09 -87.12
C ILE A 438 99.04 69.94 -88.33
N ASP A 439 97.75 70.16 -88.53
CA ASP A 439 97.22 70.99 -89.63
C ASP A 439 97.72 72.45 -89.52
N ASP A 440 97.65 73.04 -88.32
CA ASP A 440 98.12 74.40 -88.05
C ASP A 440 99.64 74.54 -88.30
N VAL A 441 100.45 73.57 -87.81
CA VAL A 441 101.90 73.55 -88.05
C VAL A 441 102.22 73.37 -89.52
N TRP A 442 101.51 72.47 -90.21
CA TRP A 442 101.67 72.27 -91.66
C TRP A 442 101.36 73.54 -92.43
N HIS A 443 100.28 74.24 -92.09
CA HIS A 443 99.90 75.52 -92.70
C HIS A 443 100.98 76.60 -92.47
N ILE A 444 101.52 76.71 -91.25
CA ILE A 444 102.63 77.62 -90.94
C ILE A 444 103.88 77.26 -91.74
N GLN A 445 104.26 75.98 -91.78
CA GLN A 445 105.41 75.51 -92.57
C GLN A 445 105.23 75.81 -94.06
N TYR A 446 104.02 75.61 -94.59
CA TYR A 446 103.67 75.94 -95.96
C TYR A 446 103.81 77.44 -96.25
N ILE A 447 103.32 78.32 -95.37
CA ILE A 447 103.50 79.78 -95.49
C ILE A 447 104.99 80.15 -95.48
N ILE A 448 105.77 79.65 -94.49
CA ILE A 448 107.21 79.93 -94.39
C ILE A 448 107.94 79.45 -95.65
N PHE A 449 107.63 78.24 -96.12
CA PHE A 449 108.19 77.69 -97.35
C PHE A 449 107.87 78.57 -98.55
N LYS A 450 106.61 79.00 -98.71
CA LYS A 450 106.20 79.93 -99.77
C LYS A 450 106.91 81.27 -99.68
N GLN A 451 107.15 81.78 -98.47
CA GLN A 451 107.87 83.03 -98.26
C GLN A 451 109.38 82.91 -98.55
N PHE A 452 110.01 81.79 -98.17
CA PHE A 452 111.38 81.47 -98.56
C PHE A 452 111.51 81.31 -100.08
N GLU A 453 110.57 80.60 -100.71
CA GLU A 453 110.51 80.45 -102.18
C GLU A 453 110.40 81.82 -102.87
N ARG A 454 109.57 82.74 -102.34
CA ARG A 454 109.52 84.14 -102.77
C ARG A 454 110.88 84.83 -102.61
N ASN A 455 111.51 84.77 -101.44
CA ASN A 455 112.79 85.43 -101.19
C ASN A 455 113.91 84.95 -102.14
N VAL A 456 113.98 83.64 -102.42
CA VAL A 456 114.94 83.08 -103.40
C VAL A 456 114.63 83.55 -104.83
N ARG A 457 113.36 83.74 -105.19
CA ARG A 457 112.99 84.33 -106.48
C ARG A 457 113.41 85.81 -106.55
N ILE A 458 113.21 86.59 -105.50
CA ILE A 458 113.63 88.00 -105.43
C ILE A 458 115.16 88.12 -105.54
N GLU A 459 115.92 87.26 -104.85
CA GLU A 459 117.38 87.25 -104.89
C GLU A 459 117.94 86.86 -106.28
N LYS A 460 117.20 86.03 -107.04
CA LYS A 460 117.50 85.75 -108.46
C LYS A 460 117.22 86.93 -109.40
N VAL A 461 116.30 87.82 -109.07
CA VAL A 461 115.97 89.00 -109.91
C VAL A 461 117.06 90.07 -109.83
N LEU A 462 117.84 90.13 -108.75
CA LEU A 462 118.91 91.13 -108.57
C LEU A 462 120.20 90.85 -109.38
N HIS A 463 120.26 89.78 -110.18
CA HIS A 463 121.49 89.37 -110.89
C HIS A 463 121.36 89.16 -112.41
N LEU A 464 120.39 89.78 -113.09
CA LEU A 464 120.34 89.74 -114.57
C LEU A 464 120.03 91.12 -115.18
N ASP A 465 120.77 91.44 -116.26
CA ASP A 465 120.87 92.74 -116.92
C ASP A 465 119.57 93.29 -117.57
N ASP A 466 119.34 94.57 -117.26
CA ASP A 466 118.65 95.74 -117.84
C ASP A 466 117.49 95.73 -118.87
N GLU A 467 117.03 94.62 -119.46
CA GLU A 467 115.89 94.70 -120.43
C GLU A 467 114.63 93.93 -120.02
N ASN A 468 114.72 93.09 -118.98
CA ASN A 468 113.60 92.23 -118.54
C ASN A 468 112.84 92.75 -117.30
N VAL A 469 113.34 93.82 -116.66
CA VAL A 469 112.84 94.36 -115.38
C VAL A 469 111.45 94.99 -115.48
N MET A 470 111.11 95.60 -116.63
CA MET A 470 109.81 96.26 -116.83
C MET A 470 108.63 95.27 -116.98
N LEU A 471 108.87 94.05 -117.48
CA LEU A 471 107.82 93.04 -117.66
C LEU A 471 107.55 92.24 -116.38
N THR A 472 108.56 92.04 -115.52
CA THR A 472 108.41 91.33 -114.25
C THR A 472 107.72 92.18 -113.17
N MET A 473 108.04 93.48 -113.06
CA MET A 473 107.36 94.36 -112.08
C MET A 473 105.85 94.49 -112.35
N SER A 474 105.40 94.40 -113.60
CA SER A 474 103.98 94.46 -113.94
C SER A 474 103.23 93.17 -113.59
N ARG A 475 103.94 92.03 -113.48
CA ARG A 475 103.37 90.72 -113.16
C ARG A 475 103.23 90.49 -111.65
N GLU A 476 104.17 91.01 -110.85
CA GLU A 476 104.10 90.93 -109.38
C GLU A 476 102.88 91.67 -108.80
N ASN A 477 102.51 92.81 -109.39
CA ASN A 477 101.35 93.60 -108.91
C ASN A 477 100.01 92.84 -109.05
N ILE A 478 99.91 91.91 -110.01
CA ILE A 478 98.73 91.07 -110.22
C ILE A 478 98.71 89.88 -109.24
N GLU A 479 99.88 89.34 -108.89
CA GLU A 479 99.98 88.24 -107.93
C GLU A 479 99.66 88.69 -106.49
N ASP A 480 99.97 89.94 -106.13
CA ASP A 480 99.59 90.52 -104.83
C ASP A 480 98.06 90.75 -104.72
N GLU A 481 97.40 91.21 -105.79
CA GLU A 481 95.93 91.28 -105.82
C GLU A 481 95.28 89.90 -105.67
N TYR A 482 95.87 88.85 -106.26
CA TYR A 482 95.35 87.49 -106.16
C TYR A 482 95.49 86.90 -104.75
N LEU A 483 96.62 87.15 -104.08
CA LEU A 483 96.87 86.63 -102.73
C LEU A 483 95.95 87.29 -101.69
N GLN A 484 95.67 88.58 -101.85
CA GLN A 484 94.72 89.29 -100.99
C GLN A 484 93.31 88.71 -101.12
N PHE A 485 92.90 88.33 -102.34
CA PHE A 485 91.61 87.70 -102.60
C PHE A 485 91.50 86.30 -101.96
N GLU A 486 92.59 85.54 -101.94
CA GLU A 486 92.63 84.19 -101.34
C GLU A 486 92.48 84.23 -99.81
N ILE A 487 93.08 85.23 -99.14
CA ILE A 487 92.91 85.44 -97.69
C ILE A 487 91.45 85.78 -97.33
N GLU A 488 90.77 86.60 -98.13
CA GLU A 488 89.36 86.93 -97.90
C GLU A 488 88.45 85.70 -98.03
N ILE A 489 88.73 84.81 -98.99
CA ILE A 489 87.96 83.56 -99.17
C ILE A 489 88.15 82.62 -97.97
N ILE A 490 89.38 82.43 -97.49
CA ILE A 490 89.65 81.55 -96.35
C ILE A 490 88.98 82.06 -95.06
N ASN A 491 88.98 83.37 -94.83
CA ASN A 491 88.30 83.97 -93.69
C ASN A 491 86.77 83.77 -93.76
N ALA A 492 86.18 83.78 -94.95
CA ALA A 492 84.75 83.50 -95.13
C ALA A 492 84.39 82.04 -94.76
N PHE A 493 85.23 81.06 -95.13
CA PHE A 493 84.99 79.65 -94.80
C PHE A 493 85.12 79.36 -93.30
N ASN A 494 86.12 79.92 -92.62
CA ASN A 494 86.28 79.75 -91.17
C ASN A 494 85.10 80.31 -90.35
N LEU A 495 84.43 81.34 -90.86
CA LEU A 495 83.27 81.93 -90.21
C LEU A 495 82.02 81.03 -90.31
N ILE A 496 81.89 80.27 -91.40
CA ILE A 496 80.81 79.30 -91.63
C ILE A 496 80.97 78.11 -90.67
N ASP A 497 82.18 77.56 -90.53
CA ASP A 497 82.44 76.43 -89.62
C ASP A 497 82.16 76.77 -88.14
N CYS A 498 82.46 78.00 -87.72
CA CYS A 498 82.11 78.47 -86.37
C CYS A 498 80.58 78.47 -86.12
N ILE A 499 79.78 78.79 -87.13
CA ILE A 499 78.31 78.81 -87.01
C ILE A 499 77.78 77.37 -86.89
N GLU A 500 78.30 76.42 -87.68
CA GLU A 500 77.82 75.03 -87.68
C GLU A 500 78.08 74.30 -86.34
N GLN A 501 79.22 74.58 -85.69
CA GLN A 501 79.54 74.02 -84.38
C GLN A 501 78.62 74.55 -83.26
N SER A 502 78.19 75.81 -83.34
CA SER A 502 77.26 76.39 -82.35
C SER A 502 75.86 75.76 -82.43
N CYS A 503 75.37 75.45 -83.64
CA CYS A 503 74.04 74.86 -83.84
C CYS A 503 73.93 73.41 -83.36
N THR A 504 75.03 72.64 -83.35
CA THR A 504 75.01 71.22 -82.95
C THR A 504 75.04 71.01 -81.43
N GLN A 505 75.58 71.95 -80.64
CA GLN A 505 75.56 71.86 -79.18
C GLN A 505 74.17 72.08 -78.58
N ASP A 506 73.32 72.91 -79.18
CA ASP A 506 71.97 73.19 -78.68
C ASP A 506 71.00 72.00 -78.89
N ALA A 507 71.19 71.20 -79.93
CA ALA A 507 70.34 70.03 -80.20
C ALA A 507 70.50 68.91 -79.15
N TYR A 508 71.64 68.81 -78.47
CA TYR A 508 71.90 67.77 -77.47
C TYR A 508 71.41 68.14 -76.05
N ARG A 509 71.24 69.43 -75.73
CA ARG A 509 70.67 69.85 -74.43
C ARG A 509 69.15 69.68 -74.34
N SER A 510 68.46 69.45 -75.45
CA SER A 510 66.98 69.36 -75.49
C SER A 510 66.43 67.93 -75.36
N ARG A 511 67.26 66.92 -75.08
CA ARG A 511 66.83 65.49 -75.07
C ARG A 511 67.13 64.69 -73.79
N PHE A 512 67.45 65.34 -72.68
CA PHE A 512 67.47 64.71 -71.35
C PHE A 512 66.67 65.53 -70.34
#